data_AF-A0A7C3BT82-F1
#
_entry.id   AF-A0A7C3BT82-F1
#
_cell.length_a   1.000
_cell.length_b   1.000
_cell.length_c   1.000
_cell.angle_alpha   90.00
_cell.angle_beta   90.00
_cell.angle_gamma   90.00
#
_symmetry.space_group_name_H-M   'P 1'
#
loop_
_entity.id
_entity.type
_entity.pdbx_description
1 polymer ?
#
loop_
_entity_poly.entity_id
_entity_poly.type
_entity_poly.pdbx_seq_one_letter_code
_entity_poly.pdbx_strand_id
1 'polypeptide(L)'
;MKLHLSIGQRLALGFFVMGALVFVASSIGVWYSMVTGRAIDATQQGIKQVEGAVNLQLRWSEVAAVVDNMLLTRQTSLVEQQLENTVNEFNEQLIAVQNQPLGQSPEVVAQNQKIVGDLQLLGAELTNIVAELKAVAQEGRWARAQTLRHTELASIQRRFDEAIEQLSANIQAEVDGLAIESGRTQNIFRIYWSITVIVALVSGIVSGVLTIRSISRPVNDLIEQVERVTRRDFSPVTPLSQRDEIGDLSRAFVLMTDWLRESYQTLEQRVADRTERLETVAEVSERFSAILNLKELLGEVVNQSKDRFGYYYAHIYLFDDTGEKLVVAEGTGEAGEAMKKAGHSIPLSAPQSLVARAARTGQAVRVDNVREAPDWLPNPLLPDTHSEMAVAIILEGQAVGVLDVQSEKIAGFDEGDVGLLRSLANSVAVAIRNARLFEEVESALSEARAAQQRYQEQAWAKGEDSEQYGACDYQQSGAPLLDQKIVTQLEQKAMAQDRPLITTVNGPQASSPAEGVERETDGMQSALLAPIKLQDQTIGAIQLHQTETAQQRQWSERDLALLEAVAEQVAQTAENLRLFDETRERAGREQAIREITDKLRAAPNLDILLETAARELSQRLDVPHTVLEMGIETQNLKPKT
;
A
#
# COMPACT_ATOMS: atom_id res chain seq x y z
N MET A 1 -54.56 9.18 8.58
CA MET A 1 -53.97 9.10 9.93
C MET A 1 -52.63 8.36 9.80
N LYS A 2 -51.49 9.06 9.82
CA LYS A 2 -50.16 8.41 9.73
C LYS A 2 -49.81 7.90 11.13
N LEU A 3 -50.00 6.61 11.37
CA LEU A 3 -49.58 5.96 12.61
C LEU A 3 -48.05 5.95 12.67
N HIS A 4 -47.49 6.56 13.71
CA HIS A 4 -46.05 6.54 13.98
C HIS A 4 -45.68 5.23 14.67
N LEU A 5 -45.49 4.18 13.87
CA LEU A 5 -45.09 2.86 14.35
C LEU A 5 -43.61 2.65 14.10
N SER A 6 -42.91 2.06 15.07
CA SER A 6 -41.54 1.57 14.88
C SER A 6 -41.47 0.47 13.82
N ILE A 7 -40.28 0.18 13.30
CA ILE A 7 -40.07 -0.95 12.37
C ILE A 7 -40.60 -2.25 12.99
N GLY A 8 -40.30 -2.49 14.27
CA GLY A 8 -40.75 -3.67 15.01
C GLY A 8 -42.27 -3.77 15.11
N GLN A 9 -42.95 -2.64 15.38
CA GLN A 9 -44.42 -2.61 15.45
C GLN A 9 -45.09 -2.87 14.10
N ARG A 10 -44.50 -2.38 12.99
CA ARG A 10 -45.02 -2.64 11.64
C ARG A 10 -44.89 -4.11 11.26
N LEU A 11 -43.75 -4.73 11.56
CA LEU A 11 -43.54 -6.17 11.34
C LEU A 11 -44.49 -7.00 12.20
N ALA A 12 -44.65 -6.65 13.48
CA ALA A 12 -45.56 -7.32 14.40
C ALA A 12 -47.02 -7.29 13.91
N LEU A 13 -47.47 -6.15 13.35
CA LEU A 13 -48.81 -6.03 12.76
C LEU A 13 -49.00 -7.01 11.59
N GLY A 14 -48.00 -7.16 10.73
CA GLY A 14 -48.03 -8.12 9.62
C GLY A 14 -48.14 -9.57 10.11
N PHE A 15 -47.34 -9.95 11.11
CA PHE A 15 -47.42 -11.28 11.73
C PHE A 15 -48.76 -11.52 12.44
N PHE A 16 -49.32 -10.51 13.10
CA PHE A 16 -50.62 -10.61 13.76
C PHE A 16 -51.74 -10.89 12.76
N VAL A 17 -51.78 -10.17 11.63
CA VAL A 17 -52.76 -10.42 10.56
C VAL A 17 -52.63 -11.83 10.00
N MET A 18 -51.39 -12.30 9.78
CA MET A 18 -51.14 -13.67 9.32
C MET A 18 -51.62 -14.72 10.34
N GLY A 19 -51.31 -14.54 11.62
CA GLY A 19 -51.74 -15.43 12.69
C GLY A 19 -53.27 -15.49 12.82
N ALA A 20 -53.94 -14.34 12.71
CA ALA A 20 -55.41 -14.27 12.72
C ALA A 20 -56.03 -15.04 11.55
N LEU A 21 -55.45 -14.95 10.34
CA LEU A 21 -55.92 -15.70 9.18
C LEU A 21 -55.74 -17.22 9.35
N VAL A 22 -54.61 -17.65 9.88
CA VAL A 22 -54.37 -19.08 10.18
C VAL A 22 -55.39 -19.59 11.20
N PHE A 23 -55.66 -18.82 12.26
CA PHE A 23 -56.64 -19.19 13.28
C PHE A 23 -58.06 -19.35 12.71
N VAL A 24 -58.48 -18.43 11.83
CA VAL A 24 -59.77 -18.51 11.14
C VAL A 24 -59.82 -19.75 10.24
N ALA A 25 -58.78 -19.99 9.44
CA ALA A 25 -58.71 -21.16 8.55
C ALA A 25 -58.76 -22.49 9.32
N SER A 26 -58.01 -22.60 10.42
CA SER A 26 -58.02 -23.79 11.29
C SER A 26 -59.39 -24.01 11.94
N SER A 27 -60.05 -22.96 12.41
CA SER A 27 -61.38 -23.05 13.04
C SER A 27 -62.43 -23.56 12.04
N ILE A 28 -62.39 -23.07 10.80
CA ILE A 28 -63.27 -23.54 9.72
C ILE A 28 -62.99 -25.00 9.38
N GLY A 29 -61.73 -25.41 9.34
CA GLY A 29 -61.32 -26.80 9.09
C GLY A 29 -61.85 -27.78 10.14
N VAL A 30 -61.73 -27.42 11.43
CA VAL A 30 -62.24 -28.25 12.54
C VAL A 30 -63.76 -28.40 12.46
N TRP A 31 -64.48 -27.31 12.22
CA TRP A 31 -65.94 -27.35 12.09
C TRP A 31 -66.41 -28.26 10.94
N TYR A 32 -65.77 -28.15 9.77
CA TYR A 32 -66.06 -29.03 8.63
C TYR A 32 -65.83 -30.50 8.96
N SER A 33 -64.68 -30.83 9.55
CA SER A 33 -64.35 -32.21 9.94
C SER A 33 -65.40 -32.81 10.86
N MET A 34 -65.94 -32.02 11.81
CA MET A 34 -67.00 -32.47 12.71
C MET A 34 -68.34 -32.70 12.02
N VAL A 35 -68.71 -31.87 11.04
CA VAL A 35 -69.97 -32.03 10.30
C VAL A 35 -69.90 -33.23 9.36
N THR A 36 -68.80 -33.39 8.61
CA THR A 36 -68.63 -34.52 7.71
C THR A 36 -68.52 -35.85 8.46
N GLY A 37 -67.86 -35.87 9.62
CA GLY A 37 -67.78 -37.07 10.46
C GLY A 37 -69.17 -37.56 10.88
N ARG A 38 -70.02 -36.65 11.38
CA ARG A 38 -71.41 -36.98 11.77
C ARG A 38 -72.24 -37.54 10.62
N ALA A 39 -72.12 -36.97 9.42
CA ALA A 39 -72.85 -37.47 8.25
C ALA A 39 -72.37 -38.86 7.81
N ILE A 40 -71.06 -39.14 7.88
CA ILE A 40 -70.50 -40.46 7.57
C ILE A 40 -71.00 -41.51 8.57
N ASP A 41 -70.92 -41.19 9.87
CA ASP A 41 -71.35 -42.10 10.94
C ASP A 41 -72.86 -42.41 10.84
N ALA A 42 -73.68 -41.38 10.58
CA ALA A 42 -75.13 -41.54 10.39
C ALA A 42 -75.47 -42.44 9.20
N THR A 43 -74.81 -42.25 8.06
CA THR A 43 -75.01 -43.09 6.86
C THR A 43 -74.62 -44.55 7.13
N GLN A 44 -73.48 -44.79 7.79
CA GLN A 44 -73.06 -46.16 8.14
C GLN A 44 -74.05 -46.85 9.09
N GLN A 45 -74.56 -46.12 10.08
CA GLN A 45 -75.55 -46.66 11.02
C GLN A 45 -76.90 -46.90 10.33
N GLY A 46 -77.37 -45.98 9.49
CA GLY A 46 -78.62 -46.14 8.75
C GLY A 46 -78.60 -47.34 7.80
N ILE A 47 -77.48 -47.60 7.11
CA ILE A 47 -77.31 -48.81 6.29
C ILE A 47 -77.50 -50.09 7.12
N LYS A 48 -76.87 -50.17 8.30
CA LYS A 48 -77.00 -51.33 9.20
C LYS A 48 -78.44 -51.51 9.71
N GLN A 49 -79.12 -50.41 10.00
CA GLN A 49 -80.51 -50.44 10.48
C GLN A 49 -81.48 -50.91 9.37
N VAL A 50 -81.31 -50.44 8.14
CA VAL A 50 -82.08 -50.93 6.97
C VAL A 50 -81.78 -52.40 6.70
N GLU A 51 -80.52 -52.83 6.79
CA GLU A 51 -80.13 -54.24 6.66
C GLU A 51 -80.83 -55.11 7.72
N GLY A 52 -80.92 -54.64 8.96
CA GLY A 52 -81.66 -55.30 10.04
C GLY A 52 -83.15 -55.48 9.74
N ALA A 53 -83.79 -54.45 9.17
CA ALA A 53 -85.19 -54.47 8.77
C ALA A 53 -85.44 -55.42 7.58
N VAL A 54 -84.56 -55.41 6.57
CA VAL A 54 -84.62 -56.36 5.43
C VAL A 54 -84.41 -57.79 5.90
N ASN A 55 -83.45 -58.04 6.80
CA ASN A 55 -83.23 -59.38 7.37
C ASN A 55 -84.45 -59.89 8.13
N LEU A 56 -85.15 -59.02 8.86
CA LEU A 56 -86.41 -59.36 9.52
C LEU A 56 -87.50 -59.78 8.50
N GLN A 57 -87.59 -59.09 7.37
CA GLN A 57 -88.50 -59.46 6.28
C GLN A 57 -88.14 -60.81 5.65
N LEU A 58 -86.85 -61.10 5.49
CA LEU A 58 -86.38 -62.39 4.98
C LEU A 58 -86.79 -63.54 5.93
N ARG A 59 -86.57 -63.38 7.25
CA ARG A 59 -87.03 -64.37 8.26
C ARG A 59 -88.53 -64.58 8.24
N TRP A 60 -89.28 -63.50 8.04
CA TRP A 60 -90.72 -63.57 7.87
C TRP A 60 -91.12 -64.40 6.64
N SER A 61 -90.49 -64.13 5.49
CA SER A 61 -90.72 -64.89 4.26
C SER A 61 -90.36 -66.37 4.42
N GLU A 62 -89.35 -66.72 5.22
CA GLU A 62 -88.99 -68.11 5.55
C GLU A 62 -90.12 -68.81 6.33
N VAL A 63 -90.70 -68.15 7.35
CA VAL A 63 -91.86 -68.68 8.09
C VAL A 63 -93.03 -68.96 7.15
N ALA A 64 -93.37 -67.99 6.30
CA ALA A 64 -94.45 -68.15 5.32
C ALA A 64 -94.18 -69.31 4.34
N ALA A 65 -92.95 -69.44 3.84
CA ALA A 65 -92.55 -70.51 2.93
C ALA A 65 -92.64 -71.90 3.58
N VAL A 66 -92.28 -72.03 4.86
CA VAL A 66 -92.41 -73.30 5.60
C VAL A 66 -93.89 -73.66 5.79
N VAL A 67 -94.76 -72.68 6.08
CA VAL A 67 -96.21 -72.90 6.15
C VAL A 67 -96.78 -73.32 4.78
N ASP A 68 -96.36 -72.67 3.69
CA ASP A 68 -96.78 -73.03 2.34
C ASP A 68 -96.35 -74.45 1.97
N ASN A 69 -95.11 -74.83 2.31
CA ASN A 69 -94.61 -76.19 2.11
C ASN A 69 -95.41 -77.23 2.94
N MET A 70 -95.77 -76.91 4.18
CA MET A 70 -96.62 -77.76 5.03
C MET A 70 -97.99 -78.02 4.36
N LEU A 71 -98.62 -76.98 3.82
CA LEU A 71 -99.93 -77.08 3.18
C LEU A 71 -99.87 -77.85 1.85
N LEU A 72 -98.79 -77.69 1.08
CA LEU A 72 -98.58 -78.39 -0.19
C LEU A 72 -98.31 -79.89 0.02
N THR A 73 -97.44 -80.24 0.97
CA THR A 73 -97.03 -81.63 1.23
C THR A 73 -98.03 -82.41 2.07
N ARG A 74 -98.91 -81.71 2.80
CA ARG A 74 -99.84 -82.28 3.78
C ARG A 74 -99.16 -83.17 4.84
N GLN A 75 -97.90 -82.88 5.15
CA GLN A 75 -97.11 -83.57 6.17
C GLN A 75 -96.81 -82.62 7.34
N THR A 76 -97.13 -83.06 8.56
CA THR A 76 -96.94 -82.24 9.77
C THR A 76 -95.66 -82.59 10.53
N SER A 77 -95.23 -83.86 10.58
CA SER A 77 -94.19 -84.32 11.51
C SER A 77 -92.78 -83.79 11.23
N LEU A 78 -92.35 -83.68 9.96
CA LEU A 78 -91.02 -83.16 9.61
C LEU A 78 -91.00 -81.63 9.53
N VAL A 79 -92.12 -81.01 9.18
CA VAL A 79 -92.25 -79.56 8.97
C VAL A 79 -92.41 -78.81 10.30
N GLU A 80 -92.89 -79.49 11.36
CA GLU A 80 -93.10 -78.93 12.68
C GLU A 80 -91.83 -78.37 13.33
N GLN A 81 -90.74 -79.14 13.34
CA GLN A 81 -89.47 -78.70 13.91
C GLN A 81 -88.86 -77.54 13.10
N GLN A 82 -89.00 -77.59 11.77
CA GLN A 82 -88.51 -76.52 10.91
C GLN A 82 -89.30 -75.22 11.10
N LEU A 83 -90.63 -75.31 11.26
CA LEU A 83 -91.50 -74.16 11.49
C LEU A 83 -91.28 -73.52 12.86
N GLU A 84 -91.07 -74.32 13.90
CA GLU A 84 -90.76 -73.81 15.23
C GLU A 84 -89.40 -73.08 15.25
N ASN A 85 -88.39 -73.65 14.58
CA ASN A 85 -87.09 -73.01 14.42
C ASN A 85 -87.18 -71.67 13.66
N THR A 86 -87.88 -71.63 12.52
CA THR A 86 -87.98 -70.37 11.74
C THR A 86 -88.79 -69.30 12.47
N VAL A 87 -89.83 -69.67 13.22
CA VAL A 87 -90.58 -68.72 14.08
C VAL A 87 -89.70 -68.20 15.22
N ASN A 88 -88.88 -69.05 15.83
CA ASN A 88 -87.94 -68.62 16.87
C ASN A 88 -86.86 -67.68 16.31
N GLU A 89 -86.24 -68.01 15.17
CA GLU A 89 -85.26 -67.15 14.49
C GLU A 89 -85.88 -65.80 14.07
N PHE A 90 -87.12 -65.81 13.62
CA PHE A 90 -87.88 -64.58 13.35
C PHE A 90 -88.07 -63.72 14.60
N ASN A 91 -88.51 -64.34 15.71
CA ASN A 91 -88.73 -63.63 16.98
C ASN A 91 -87.41 -63.08 17.55
N GLU A 92 -86.30 -63.81 17.43
CA GLU A 92 -84.97 -63.31 17.81
C GLU A 92 -84.57 -62.08 16.98
N GLN A 93 -84.78 -62.11 15.67
CA GLN A 93 -84.49 -60.98 14.80
C GLN A 93 -85.40 -59.77 15.10
N LEU A 94 -86.66 -60.00 15.44
CA LEU A 94 -87.61 -58.95 15.84
C LEU A 94 -87.16 -58.26 17.14
N ILE A 95 -86.68 -59.02 18.12
CA ILE A 95 -86.10 -58.50 19.36
C ILE A 95 -84.79 -57.73 19.08
N ALA A 96 -83.97 -58.20 18.14
CA ALA A 96 -82.75 -57.51 17.76
C ALA A 96 -83.03 -56.12 17.15
N VAL A 97 -84.05 -56.01 16.29
CA VAL A 97 -84.50 -54.73 15.72
C VAL A 97 -85.09 -53.82 16.81
N GLN A 98 -85.81 -54.38 17.78
CA GLN A 98 -86.38 -53.64 18.90
C GLN A 98 -85.32 -52.99 19.81
N ASN A 99 -84.23 -53.71 20.10
CA ASN A 99 -83.23 -53.26 21.06
C ASN A 99 -82.26 -52.22 20.51
N GLN A 100 -82.45 -51.80 19.26
CA GLN A 100 -81.64 -50.78 18.61
C GLN A 100 -82.45 -49.49 18.41
N PRO A 101 -81.87 -48.30 18.67
CA PRO A 101 -82.47 -47.07 18.23
C PRO A 101 -82.45 -47.03 16.70
N LEU A 102 -83.62 -46.89 16.06
CA LEU A 102 -83.77 -46.87 14.61
C LEU A 102 -84.00 -45.44 14.14
N GLY A 103 -83.00 -44.86 13.48
CA GLY A 103 -82.90 -43.43 13.20
C GLY A 103 -81.89 -42.70 14.08
N GLN A 104 -81.57 -41.45 13.71
CA GLN A 104 -80.59 -40.58 14.38
C GLN A 104 -81.25 -39.44 15.16
N SER A 105 -82.33 -38.87 14.60
CA SER A 105 -83.06 -37.77 15.20
C SER A 105 -84.09 -38.27 16.20
N PRO A 106 -84.35 -37.52 17.29
CA PRO A 106 -85.35 -37.89 18.28
C PRO A 106 -86.75 -38.10 17.68
N GLU A 107 -87.08 -37.37 16.61
CA GLU A 107 -88.37 -37.45 15.91
C GLU A 107 -88.50 -38.76 15.12
N VAL A 108 -87.50 -39.11 14.30
CA VAL A 108 -87.51 -40.35 13.51
C VAL A 108 -87.43 -41.57 14.41
N VAL A 109 -86.64 -41.52 15.49
CA VAL A 109 -86.58 -42.58 16.50
C VAL A 109 -87.95 -42.80 17.14
N ALA A 110 -88.66 -41.73 17.53
CA ALA A 110 -90.01 -41.85 18.09
C ALA A 110 -91.03 -42.41 17.09
N GLN A 111 -90.95 -42.00 15.83
CA GLN A 111 -91.81 -42.51 14.76
C GLN A 111 -91.55 -44.00 14.48
N ASN A 112 -90.29 -44.40 14.40
CA ASN A 112 -89.89 -45.79 14.16
C ASN A 112 -90.21 -46.68 15.35
N GLN A 113 -90.10 -46.17 16.58
CA GLN A 113 -90.48 -46.93 17.77
C GLN A 113 -91.96 -47.32 17.76
N LYS A 114 -92.84 -46.47 17.21
CA LYS A 114 -94.25 -46.82 17.01
C LYS A 114 -94.42 -47.97 16.01
N ILE A 115 -93.72 -47.90 14.89
CA ILE A 115 -93.74 -48.96 13.85
C ILE A 115 -93.20 -50.29 14.41
N VAL A 116 -92.12 -50.24 15.20
CA VAL A 116 -91.59 -51.42 15.91
C VAL A 116 -92.63 -51.99 16.87
N GLY A 117 -93.38 -51.15 17.59
CA GLY A 117 -94.49 -51.59 18.43
C GLY A 117 -95.59 -52.32 17.64
N ASP A 118 -95.92 -51.83 16.45
CA ASP A 118 -96.88 -52.50 15.55
C ASP A 118 -96.31 -53.83 15.03
N LEU A 119 -95.02 -53.90 14.69
CA LEU A 119 -94.32 -55.13 14.30
C LEU A 119 -94.31 -56.18 15.42
N GLN A 120 -94.22 -55.77 16.68
CA GLN A 120 -94.34 -56.67 17.84
C GLN A 120 -95.73 -57.28 17.95
N LEU A 121 -96.76 -56.46 17.81
CA LEU A 121 -98.14 -56.93 17.84
C LEU A 121 -98.38 -57.93 16.70
N LEU A 122 -97.88 -57.63 15.50
CA LEU A 122 -97.92 -58.53 14.35
C LEU A 122 -97.13 -59.83 14.57
N GLY A 123 -95.96 -59.78 15.21
CA GLY A 123 -95.19 -60.98 15.56
C GLY A 123 -95.90 -61.88 16.59
N ALA A 124 -96.62 -61.28 17.53
CA ALA A 124 -97.47 -62.03 18.48
C ALA A 124 -98.71 -62.63 17.79
N GLU A 125 -99.41 -61.86 16.94
CA GLU A 125 -100.50 -62.34 16.09
C GLU A 125 -100.03 -63.50 15.20
N LEU A 126 -98.83 -63.38 14.64
CA LEU A 126 -98.20 -64.42 13.84
C LEU A 126 -97.99 -65.72 14.65
N THR A 127 -97.36 -65.61 15.81
CA THR A 127 -97.07 -66.79 16.64
C THR A 127 -98.35 -67.55 16.98
N ASN A 128 -99.43 -66.81 17.27
CA ASN A 128 -100.75 -67.38 17.53
C ASN A 128 -101.37 -68.04 16.29
N ILE A 129 -101.35 -67.37 15.13
CA ILE A 129 -101.97 -67.94 13.90
C ILE A 129 -101.19 -69.15 13.39
N VAL A 130 -99.86 -69.17 13.54
CA VAL A 130 -99.02 -70.33 13.18
C VAL A 130 -99.33 -71.51 14.11
N ALA A 131 -99.52 -71.26 15.41
CA ALA A 131 -99.95 -72.29 16.35
C ALA A 131 -101.35 -72.84 16.00
N GLU A 132 -102.30 -71.99 15.62
CA GLU A 132 -103.64 -72.42 15.17
C GLU A 132 -103.57 -73.20 13.85
N LEU A 133 -102.79 -72.71 12.87
CA LEU A 133 -102.52 -73.40 11.60
C LEU A 133 -101.97 -74.81 11.82
N LYS A 134 -100.99 -74.93 12.73
CA LYS A 134 -100.38 -76.20 13.14
C LYS A 134 -101.42 -77.14 13.75
N ALA A 135 -102.22 -76.66 14.71
CA ALA A 135 -103.26 -77.46 15.36
C ALA A 135 -104.32 -77.97 14.36
N VAL A 136 -104.82 -77.09 13.49
CA VAL A 136 -105.81 -77.45 12.47
C VAL A 136 -105.25 -78.43 11.43
N ALA A 137 -103.97 -78.30 11.08
CA ALA A 137 -103.27 -79.22 10.18
C ALA A 137 -103.09 -80.62 10.83
N GLN A 138 -102.75 -80.68 12.12
CA GLN A 138 -102.64 -81.94 12.88
C GLN A 138 -103.98 -82.67 13.00
N GLU A 139 -105.10 -81.95 13.08
CA GLU A 139 -106.47 -82.51 13.03
C GLU A 139 -106.88 -83.00 11.62
N GLY A 140 -106.03 -82.84 10.60
CA GLY A 140 -106.32 -83.23 9.20
C GLY A 140 -107.25 -82.27 8.45
N ARG A 141 -107.57 -81.10 9.02
CA ARG A 141 -108.53 -80.12 8.47
C ARG A 141 -107.87 -79.15 7.49
N TRP A 142 -107.25 -79.67 6.44
CA TRP A 142 -106.43 -78.93 5.47
C TRP A 142 -107.13 -77.75 4.80
N ALA A 143 -108.42 -77.85 4.48
CA ALA A 143 -109.18 -76.75 3.87
C ALA A 143 -109.29 -75.52 4.80
N ARG A 144 -109.41 -75.75 6.12
CA ARG A 144 -109.43 -74.68 7.12
C ARG A 144 -108.04 -74.07 7.29
N ALA A 145 -106.98 -74.90 7.32
CA ALA A 145 -105.61 -74.42 7.37
C ALA A 145 -105.24 -73.57 6.13
N GLN A 146 -105.67 -74.00 4.94
CA GLN A 146 -105.48 -73.22 3.71
C GLN A 146 -106.23 -71.88 3.76
N THR A 147 -107.45 -71.86 4.32
CA THR A 147 -108.21 -70.62 4.54
C THR A 147 -107.43 -69.68 5.47
N LEU A 148 -106.97 -70.16 6.63
CA LEU A 148 -106.20 -69.37 7.59
C LEU A 148 -104.91 -68.79 6.99
N ARG A 149 -104.23 -69.54 6.11
CA ARG A 149 -103.07 -69.02 5.36
C ARG A 149 -103.43 -67.86 4.43
N HIS A 150 -104.52 -68.00 3.66
CA HIS A 150 -104.89 -67.05 2.61
C HIS A 150 -105.64 -65.82 3.14
N THR A 151 -106.25 -65.92 4.33
CA THR A 151 -106.95 -64.79 4.97
C THR A 151 -106.11 -64.15 6.07
N GLU A 152 -105.84 -64.88 7.15
CA GLU A 152 -105.24 -64.32 8.37
C GLU A 152 -103.72 -64.14 8.19
N LEU A 153 -102.99 -65.21 7.83
CA LEU A 153 -101.54 -65.13 7.68
C LEU A 153 -101.13 -64.20 6.53
N ALA A 154 -101.89 -64.19 5.42
CA ALA A 154 -101.68 -63.25 4.32
C ALA A 154 -101.95 -61.79 4.71
N SER A 155 -102.93 -61.54 5.60
CA SER A 155 -103.17 -60.20 6.14
C SER A 155 -102.04 -59.74 7.05
N ILE A 156 -101.57 -60.61 7.95
CA ILE A 156 -100.40 -60.36 8.79
C ILE A 156 -99.17 -60.10 7.92
N GLN A 157 -98.96 -60.92 6.87
CA GLN A 157 -97.87 -60.76 5.91
C GLN A 157 -97.84 -59.37 5.31
N ARG A 158 -98.97 -58.93 4.77
CA ARG A 158 -99.08 -57.63 4.14
C ARG A 158 -98.83 -56.48 5.13
N ARG A 159 -99.42 -56.53 6.32
CA ARG A 159 -99.22 -55.50 7.36
C ARG A 159 -97.76 -55.45 7.84
N PHE A 160 -97.10 -56.60 7.89
CA PHE A 160 -95.70 -56.72 8.28
C PHE A 160 -94.77 -56.14 7.21
N ASP A 161 -94.99 -56.50 5.94
CA ASP A 161 -94.25 -55.93 4.81
C ASP A 161 -94.44 -54.41 4.73
N GLU A 162 -95.68 -53.92 4.88
CA GLU A 162 -96.00 -52.48 4.91
C GLU A 162 -95.27 -51.76 6.06
N ALA A 163 -95.19 -52.37 7.25
CA ALA A 163 -94.50 -51.78 8.40
C ALA A 163 -92.96 -51.77 8.21
N ILE A 164 -92.36 -52.83 7.65
CA ILE A 164 -90.92 -52.86 7.34
C ILE A 164 -90.56 -51.87 6.23
N GLU A 165 -91.42 -51.74 5.21
CA GLU A 165 -91.23 -50.76 4.14
C GLU A 165 -91.27 -49.34 4.69
N GLN A 166 -92.23 -49.01 5.57
CA GLN A 166 -92.30 -47.71 6.24
C GLN A 166 -91.08 -47.46 7.13
N LEU A 167 -90.62 -48.46 7.88
CA LEU A 167 -89.44 -48.35 8.73
C LEU A 167 -88.18 -48.07 7.90
N SER A 168 -87.98 -48.83 6.82
CA SER A 168 -86.85 -48.67 5.91
C SER A 168 -86.89 -47.32 5.19
N ALA A 169 -88.08 -46.88 4.76
CA ALA A 169 -88.28 -45.59 4.13
C ALA A 169 -87.97 -44.41 5.08
N ASN A 170 -88.38 -44.49 6.35
CA ASN A 170 -88.06 -43.47 7.35
C ASN A 170 -86.55 -43.35 7.58
N ILE A 171 -85.85 -44.49 7.72
CA ILE A 171 -84.40 -44.52 7.93
C ILE A 171 -83.65 -44.00 6.68
N GLN A 172 -84.05 -44.42 5.48
CA GLN A 172 -83.44 -43.96 4.22
C GLN A 172 -83.66 -42.46 4.01
N ALA A 173 -84.87 -41.94 4.24
CA ALA A 173 -85.17 -40.53 4.10
C ALA A 173 -84.34 -39.65 5.05
N GLU A 174 -84.07 -40.12 6.27
CA GLU A 174 -83.21 -39.42 7.22
C GLU A 174 -81.73 -39.41 6.77
N VAL A 175 -81.21 -40.54 6.32
CA VAL A 175 -79.84 -40.64 5.79
C VAL A 175 -79.65 -39.76 4.55
N ASP A 176 -80.61 -39.77 3.62
CA ASP A 176 -80.59 -38.93 2.42
C ASP A 176 -80.65 -37.44 2.77
N GLY A 177 -81.45 -37.07 3.77
CA GLY A 177 -81.51 -35.71 4.30
C GLY A 177 -80.15 -35.23 4.82
N LEU A 178 -79.48 -36.06 5.63
CA LEU A 178 -78.14 -35.76 6.17
C LEU A 178 -77.07 -35.73 5.06
N ALA A 179 -77.17 -36.57 4.03
CA ALA A 179 -76.26 -36.56 2.88
C ALA A 179 -76.40 -35.25 2.06
N ILE A 180 -77.63 -34.78 1.83
CA ILE A 180 -77.90 -33.50 1.16
C ILE A 180 -77.37 -32.33 2.00
N GLU A 181 -77.59 -32.34 3.32
CA GLU A 181 -77.09 -31.31 4.23
C GLU A 181 -75.54 -31.28 4.27
N SER A 182 -74.90 -32.46 4.27
CA SER A 182 -73.46 -32.59 4.16
C SER A 182 -72.93 -32.03 2.84
N GLY A 183 -73.60 -32.30 1.72
CA GLY A 183 -73.28 -31.72 0.41
C GLY A 183 -73.41 -30.19 0.38
N ARG A 184 -74.46 -29.63 0.99
CA ARG A 184 -74.59 -28.16 1.17
C ARG A 184 -73.46 -27.59 2.01
N THR A 185 -73.12 -28.25 3.12
CA THR A 185 -72.01 -27.84 4.00
C THR A 185 -70.68 -27.88 3.25
N GLN A 186 -70.45 -28.88 2.40
CA GLN A 186 -69.24 -28.99 1.57
C GLN A 186 -69.13 -27.82 0.58
N ASN A 187 -70.22 -27.41 -0.06
CA ASN A 187 -70.23 -26.25 -0.95
C ASN A 187 -69.99 -24.94 -0.19
N ILE A 188 -70.65 -24.75 0.94
CA ILE A 188 -70.44 -23.59 1.83
C ILE A 188 -68.97 -23.53 2.26
N PHE A 189 -68.39 -24.67 2.64
CA PHE A 189 -66.99 -24.79 3.03
C PHE A 189 -66.04 -24.43 1.89
N ARG A 190 -66.28 -24.92 0.65
CA ARG A 190 -65.48 -24.54 -0.53
C ARG A 190 -65.49 -23.04 -0.77
N ILE A 191 -66.64 -22.39 -0.58
CA ILE A 191 -66.78 -20.93 -0.71
C ILE A 191 -65.96 -20.23 0.38
N TYR A 192 -66.12 -20.61 1.65
CA TYR A 192 -65.35 -20.02 2.75
C TYR A 192 -63.83 -20.21 2.59
N TRP A 193 -63.38 -21.38 2.13
CA TRP A 193 -61.97 -21.60 1.83
C TRP A 193 -61.46 -20.73 0.69
N SER A 194 -62.25 -20.60 -0.39
CA SER A 194 -61.91 -19.74 -1.52
C SER A 194 -61.75 -18.28 -1.06
N ILE A 195 -62.71 -17.79 -0.26
CA ILE A 195 -62.65 -16.44 0.32
C ILE A 195 -61.43 -16.27 1.23
N THR A 196 -61.17 -17.24 2.12
CA THR A 196 -60.04 -17.19 3.05
C THR A 196 -58.70 -17.13 2.31
N VAL A 197 -58.54 -17.92 1.24
CA VAL A 197 -57.34 -17.88 0.37
C VAL A 197 -57.20 -16.54 -0.33
N ILE A 198 -58.28 -15.99 -0.89
CA ILE A 198 -58.27 -14.68 -1.55
C ILE A 198 -57.88 -13.57 -0.56
N VAL A 199 -58.48 -13.55 0.63
CA VAL A 199 -58.16 -12.57 1.68
C VAL A 199 -56.71 -12.72 2.12
N ALA A 200 -56.20 -13.94 2.26
CA ALA A 200 -54.80 -14.18 2.60
C ALA A 200 -53.84 -13.66 1.51
N LEU A 201 -54.13 -13.90 0.23
CA LEU A 201 -53.35 -13.40 -0.90
C LEU A 201 -53.34 -11.86 -0.94
N VAL A 202 -54.51 -11.23 -0.84
CA VAL A 202 -54.64 -9.77 -0.86
C VAL A 202 -53.91 -9.16 0.34
N SER A 203 -54.09 -9.73 1.54
CA SER A 203 -53.41 -9.26 2.76
C SER A 203 -51.90 -9.40 2.64
N GLY A 204 -51.41 -10.49 2.05
CA GLY A 204 -50.00 -10.70 1.77
C GLY A 204 -49.43 -9.66 0.81
N ILE A 205 -50.11 -9.39 -0.31
CA ILE A 205 -49.71 -8.36 -1.27
C ILE A 205 -49.68 -6.97 -0.62
N VAL A 206 -50.73 -6.61 0.12
CA VAL A 206 -50.82 -5.32 0.82
C VAL A 206 -49.70 -5.19 1.84
N SER A 207 -49.47 -6.22 2.66
CA SER A 207 -48.39 -6.26 3.64
C SER A 207 -47.01 -6.11 2.97
N GLY A 208 -46.79 -6.78 1.83
CA GLY A 208 -45.56 -6.65 1.05
C GLY A 208 -45.35 -5.23 0.52
N VAL A 209 -46.37 -4.62 -0.09
CA VAL A 209 -46.30 -3.24 -0.60
C VAL A 209 -46.05 -2.24 0.54
N LEU A 210 -46.72 -2.42 1.68
CA LEU A 210 -46.51 -1.58 2.87
C LEU A 210 -45.09 -1.73 3.40
N THR A 211 -44.56 -2.95 3.49
CA THR A 211 -43.18 -3.22 3.93
C THR A 211 -42.17 -2.56 3.00
N ILE A 212 -42.33 -2.71 1.68
CA ILE A 212 -41.43 -2.08 0.69
C ILE A 212 -41.46 -0.55 0.82
N ARG A 213 -42.65 0.05 0.96
CA ARG A 213 -42.79 1.51 1.06
C ARG A 213 -42.33 2.08 2.40
N SER A 214 -42.48 1.32 3.48
CA SER A 214 -42.25 1.80 4.85
C SER A 214 -40.88 1.44 5.42
N ILE A 215 -40.16 0.49 4.80
CA ILE A 215 -38.85 0.03 5.27
C ILE A 215 -37.85 0.00 4.12
N SER A 216 -38.10 -0.78 3.05
CA SER A 216 -37.09 -1.01 2.00
C SER A 216 -36.71 0.25 1.22
N ARG A 217 -37.69 1.04 0.75
CA ARG A 217 -37.40 2.27 -0.02
C ARG A 217 -36.60 3.29 0.80
N PRO A 218 -37.01 3.69 2.02
CA PRO A 218 -36.25 4.64 2.84
C PRO A 218 -34.82 4.17 3.15
N VAL A 219 -34.63 2.87 3.37
CA VAL A 219 -33.30 2.30 3.59
C VAL A 219 -32.44 2.42 2.33
N ASN A 220 -32.98 2.11 1.15
CA ASN A 220 -32.25 2.27 -0.11
C ASN A 220 -31.90 3.75 -0.39
N ASP A 221 -32.84 4.67 -0.14
CA ASP A 221 -32.59 6.11 -0.27
C ASP A 221 -31.44 6.56 0.64
N LEU A 222 -31.36 6.01 1.86
CA LEU A 222 -30.26 6.29 2.79
C LEU A 222 -28.93 5.66 2.32
N ILE A 223 -28.95 4.45 1.76
CA ILE A 223 -27.75 3.81 1.19
C ILE A 223 -27.20 4.65 0.02
N GLU A 224 -28.05 5.13 -0.88
CA GLU A 224 -27.63 6.03 -1.96
C GLU A 224 -27.03 7.34 -1.43
N GLN A 225 -27.55 7.87 -0.32
CA GLN A 225 -26.96 9.02 0.37
C GLN A 225 -25.56 8.70 0.93
N VAL A 226 -25.38 7.52 1.53
CA VAL A 226 -24.08 7.06 2.06
C VAL A 226 -23.05 6.83 0.95
N GLU A 227 -23.44 6.19 -0.15
CA GLU A 227 -22.53 5.93 -1.28
C GLU A 227 -21.98 7.22 -1.90
N ARG A 228 -22.76 8.30 -1.93
CA ARG A 228 -22.28 9.61 -2.40
C ARG A 228 -21.15 10.15 -1.52
N VAL A 229 -21.30 10.04 -0.20
CA VAL A 229 -20.26 10.47 0.76
C VAL A 229 -18.97 9.67 0.57
N THR A 230 -19.06 8.36 0.30
CA THR A 230 -17.87 7.52 -0.01
C THR A 230 -17.14 7.98 -1.27
N ARG A 231 -17.86 8.60 -2.23
CA ARG A 231 -17.28 9.20 -3.44
C ARG A 231 -16.82 10.65 -3.23
N ARG A 232 -16.71 11.11 -1.98
CA ARG A 232 -16.35 12.48 -1.59
C ARG A 232 -17.33 13.56 -2.07
N ASP A 233 -18.57 13.18 -2.39
CA ASP A 233 -19.65 14.15 -2.61
C ASP A 233 -20.36 14.40 -1.28
N PHE A 234 -20.03 15.55 -0.66
CA PHE A 234 -20.63 16.01 0.59
C PHE A 234 -21.75 17.01 0.35
N SER A 235 -22.47 16.97 -0.77
CA SER A 235 -23.59 17.88 -1.04
C SER A 235 -24.69 17.83 0.04
N PRO A 236 -25.47 18.90 0.27
CA PRO A 236 -26.50 18.93 1.30
C PRO A 236 -27.51 17.80 1.13
N VAL A 237 -27.58 16.92 2.13
CA VAL A 237 -28.52 15.82 2.16
C VAL A 237 -29.74 16.23 2.99
N THR A 238 -30.93 16.04 2.45
CA THR A 238 -32.16 16.30 3.20
C THR A 238 -32.50 15.09 4.07
N PRO A 239 -32.72 15.26 5.39
CA PRO A 239 -33.07 14.15 6.26
C PRO A 239 -34.43 13.59 5.86
N LEU A 240 -34.54 12.26 5.89
CA LEU A 240 -35.79 11.56 5.62
C LEU A 240 -36.84 12.02 6.64
N SER A 241 -38.04 12.41 6.17
CA SER A 241 -39.09 12.98 7.04
C SER A 241 -39.77 11.97 7.97
N GLN A 242 -39.23 10.76 8.10
CA GLN A 242 -39.80 9.71 8.95
C GLN A 242 -39.49 9.97 10.43
N ARG A 243 -40.44 9.55 11.28
CA ARG A 243 -40.38 9.65 12.74
C ARG A 243 -40.31 8.24 13.33
N ASP A 244 -39.30 7.51 12.91
CA ASP A 244 -38.95 6.15 13.36
C ASP A 244 -37.42 6.02 13.34
N GLU A 245 -36.92 4.81 13.59
CA GLU A 245 -35.49 4.52 13.69
C GLU A 245 -34.71 4.86 12.41
N ILE A 246 -35.33 4.74 11.23
CA ILE A 246 -34.69 5.13 9.96
C ILE A 246 -34.57 6.64 9.87
N GLY A 247 -35.60 7.37 10.32
CA GLY A 247 -35.56 8.82 10.44
C GLY A 247 -34.48 9.31 11.41
N ASP A 248 -34.30 8.64 12.55
CA ASP A 248 -33.22 8.95 13.51
C ASP A 248 -31.84 8.72 12.87
N LEU A 249 -31.65 7.58 12.20
CA LEU A 249 -30.39 7.26 11.52
C LEU A 249 -30.07 8.28 10.41
N SER A 250 -31.06 8.68 9.62
CA SER A 250 -30.89 9.70 8.58
C SER A 250 -30.47 11.05 9.17
N ARG A 251 -31.05 11.47 10.30
CA ARG A 251 -30.63 12.70 11.00
C ARG A 251 -29.19 12.62 11.50
N ALA A 252 -28.81 11.51 12.12
CA ALA A 252 -27.44 11.29 12.60
C ALA A 252 -26.44 11.32 11.43
N PHE A 253 -26.80 10.71 10.30
CA PHE A 253 -25.98 10.71 9.09
C PHE A 253 -25.81 12.11 8.50
N VAL A 254 -26.87 12.93 8.45
CA VAL A 254 -26.77 14.34 8.01
C VAL A 254 -25.79 15.12 8.90
N LEU A 255 -25.88 14.98 10.23
CA LEU A 255 -24.96 15.64 11.15
C LEU A 255 -23.50 15.24 10.92
N MET A 256 -23.23 13.95 10.71
CA MET A 256 -21.89 13.45 10.40
C MET A 256 -21.37 14.00 9.05
N THR A 257 -22.24 14.09 8.04
CA THR A 257 -21.87 14.56 6.70
C THR A 257 -21.54 16.05 6.71
N ASP A 258 -22.30 16.85 7.47
CA ASP A 258 -22.00 18.28 7.66
C ASP A 258 -20.68 18.49 8.40
N TRP A 259 -20.41 17.71 9.45
CA TRP A 259 -19.12 17.73 10.15
C TRP A 259 -17.95 17.35 9.24
N LEU A 260 -18.11 16.32 8.41
CA LEU A 260 -17.10 15.92 7.42
C LEU A 260 -16.82 17.04 6.41
N ARG A 261 -17.87 17.71 5.91
CA ARG A 261 -17.74 18.85 4.99
C ARG A 261 -16.92 19.98 5.63
N GLU A 262 -17.25 20.35 6.87
CA GLU A 262 -16.54 21.39 7.62
C GLU A 262 -15.08 21.01 7.88
N SER A 263 -14.82 19.76 8.26
CA SER A 263 -13.47 19.25 8.48
C SER A 263 -12.63 19.25 7.21
N TYR A 264 -13.19 18.86 6.07
CA TYR A 264 -12.48 18.87 4.78
C TYR A 264 -12.13 20.31 4.36
N GLN A 265 -13.08 21.24 4.46
CA GLN A 265 -12.85 22.65 4.15
C GLN A 265 -11.76 23.26 5.03
N THR A 266 -11.80 22.98 6.34
CA THR A 266 -10.78 23.44 7.29
C THR A 266 -9.40 22.86 6.98
N LEU A 267 -9.33 21.59 6.58
CA LEU A 267 -8.08 20.93 6.23
C LEU A 267 -7.50 21.50 4.93
N GLU A 268 -8.32 21.69 3.89
CA GLU A 268 -7.88 22.31 2.64
C GLU A 268 -7.32 23.71 2.88
N GLN A 269 -8.00 24.51 3.70
CA GLN A 269 -7.52 25.85 4.05
C GLN A 269 -6.17 25.81 4.79
N ARG A 270 -5.99 24.89 5.74
CA ARG A 270 -4.69 24.71 6.43
C ARG A 270 -3.58 24.24 5.51
N VAL A 271 -3.89 23.36 4.56
CA VAL A 271 -2.92 22.86 3.57
C VAL A 271 -2.54 23.97 2.60
N ALA A 272 -3.49 24.79 2.17
CA ALA A 272 -3.23 25.96 1.33
C ALA A 272 -2.32 26.98 2.04
N ASP A 273 -2.67 27.39 3.26
CA ASP A 273 -1.86 28.32 4.07
C ASP A 273 -0.44 27.77 4.34
N ARG A 274 -0.29 26.45 4.54
CA ARG A 274 1.02 25.84 4.76
C ARG A 274 1.86 25.79 3.48
N THR A 275 1.24 25.50 2.35
CA THR A 275 1.92 25.43 1.04
C THR A 275 2.44 26.80 0.62
N GLU A 276 1.63 27.85 0.73
CA GLU A 276 2.01 29.24 0.39
C GLU A 276 3.21 29.73 1.22
N ARG A 277 3.22 29.42 2.53
CA ARG A 277 4.35 29.78 3.42
C ARG A 277 5.65 29.04 3.07
N LEU A 278 5.56 27.79 2.61
CA LEU A 278 6.75 27.00 2.24
C LEU A 278 7.35 27.47 0.91
N GLU A 279 6.52 27.85 -0.07
CA GLU A 279 6.98 28.37 -1.37
C GLU A 279 7.79 29.67 -1.20
N THR A 280 7.32 30.57 -0.33
CA THR A 280 8.02 31.85 -0.06
C THR A 280 9.41 31.65 0.56
N VAL A 281 9.55 30.68 1.46
CA VAL A 281 10.85 30.36 2.11
C VAL A 281 11.80 29.66 1.13
N ALA A 282 11.27 28.81 0.24
CA ALA A 282 12.06 28.09 -0.75
C ALA A 282 12.66 29.04 -1.80
N GLU A 283 11.89 30.01 -2.32
CA GLU A 283 12.38 30.99 -3.31
C GLU A 283 13.57 31.81 -2.78
N VAL A 284 13.50 32.22 -1.50
CA VAL A 284 14.56 33.00 -0.85
C VAL A 284 15.81 32.16 -0.60
N SER A 285 15.64 30.91 -0.17
CA SER A 285 16.75 29.99 0.10
C SER A 285 17.50 29.58 -1.18
N GLU A 286 16.79 29.50 -2.32
CA GLU A 286 17.37 29.23 -3.64
C GLU A 286 18.29 30.37 -4.09
N ARG A 287 17.82 31.64 -3.98
CA ARG A 287 18.64 32.81 -4.33
C ARG A 287 19.93 32.90 -3.52
N PHE A 288 19.86 32.58 -2.23
CA PHE A 288 21.03 32.56 -1.35
C PHE A 288 22.01 31.44 -1.68
N SER A 289 21.52 30.27 -2.10
CA SER A 289 22.39 29.16 -2.49
C SER A 289 23.20 29.44 -3.77
N ALA A 290 22.79 30.43 -4.58
CA ALA A 290 23.48 30.82 -5.81
C ALA A 290 24.67 31.78 -5.57
N ILE A 291 24.78 32.40 -4.39
CA ILE A 291 25.85 33.35 -4.09
C ILE A 291 27.09 32.58 -3.61
N LEU A 292 28.13 32.52 -4.45
CA LEU A 292 29.37 31.79 -4.16
C LEU A 292 30.33 32.54 -3.22
N ASN A 293 30.21 33.87 -3.16
CA ASN A 293 31.05 34.69 -2.29
C ASN A 293 30.43 34.77 -0.89
N LEU A 294 31.13 34.20 0.10
CA LEU A 294 30.66 34.18 1.49
C LEU A 294 30.31 35.57 2.03
N LYS A 295 31.13 36.59 1.74
CA LYS A 295 30.91 37.95 2.23
C LYS A 295 29.64 38.57 1.64
N GLU A 296 29.43 38.41 0.33
CA GLU A 296 28.24 38.91 -0.35
C GLU A 296 26.98 38.22 0.17
N LEU A 297 27.04 36.90 0.37
CA LEU A 297 25.91 36.15 0.91
C LEU A 297 25.54 36.61 2.33
N LEU A 298 26.52 36.73 3.22
CA LEU A 298 26.27 37.15 4.60
C LEU A 298 25.59 38.53 4.63
N GLY A 299 26.03 39.45 3.77
CA GLY A 299 25.40 40.76 3.60
C GLY A 299 23.96 40.67 3.11
N GLU A 300 23.71 39.85 2.10
CA GLU A 300 22.37 39.67 1.56
C GLU A 300 21.41 39.05 2.60
N VAL A 301 21.86 38.03 3.35
CA VAL A 301 21.04 37.37 4.38
C VAL A 301 20.62 38.35 5.47
N VAL A 302 21.55 39.18 5.99
CA VAL A 302 21.20 40.14 7.04
C VAL A 302 20.30 41.26 6.51
N ASN A 303 20.56 41.76 5.29
CA ASN A 303 19.75 42.84 4.70
C ASN A 303 18.34 42.37 4.36
N GLN A 304 18.16 41.17 3.76
CA GLN A 304 16.84 40.61 3.50
C GLN A 304 16.07 40.29 4.78
N SER A 305 16.79 39.89 5.84
CA SER A 305 16.21 39.72 7.18
C SER A 305 15.54 40.99 7.68
N LYS A 306 16.18 42.14 7.47
CA LYS A 306 15.61 43.45 7.82
C LYS A 306 14.54 43.91 6.84
N ASP A 307 14.85 43.98 5.55
CA ASP A 307 14.03 44.69 4.56
C ASP A 307 12.76 43.94 4.16
N ARG A 308 12.83 42.60 4.08
CA ARG A 308 11.71 41.78 3.58
C ARG A 308 10.91 41.13 4.70
N PHE A 309 11.57 40.71 5.77
CA PHE A 309 10.91 40.10 6.93
C PHE A 309 10.60 41.12 8.04
N GLY A 310 11.04 42.37 7.88
CA GLY A 310 10.65 43.48 8.75
C GLY A 310 11.26 43.43 10.15
N TYR A 311 12.38 42.70 10.33
CA TYR A 311 13.08 42.69 11.61
C TYR A 311 13.79 44.03 11.85
N TYR A 312 13.85 44.44 13.11
CA TYR A 312 14.51 45.70 13.50
C TYR A 312 16.00 45.66 13.17
N TYR A 313 16.64 44.53 13.46
CA TYR A 313 18.07 44.33 13.24
C TYR A 313 18.38 42.85 13.03
N ALA A 314 19.37 42.55 12.19
CA ALA A 314 19.90 41.21 11.99
C ALA A 314 21.43 41.22 11.99
N HIS A 315 22.05 40.15 12.51
CA HIS A 315 23.49 39.96 12.44
C HIS A 315 23.89 38.49 12.35
N ILE A 316 25.07 38.25 11.80
CA ILE A 316 25.70 36.93 11.77
C ILE A 316 27.04 36.98 12.51
N TYR A 317 27.19 36.10 13.49
CA TYR A 317 28.46 35.77 14.11
C TYR A 317 29.04 34.49 13.52
N LEU A 318 30.35 34.45 13.30
CA LEU A 318 31.10 33.23 13.00
C LEU A 318 32.12 32.97 14.10
N PHE A 319 32.47 31.71 14.30
CA PHE A 319 33.58 31.38 15.21
C PHE A 319 34.91 31.93 14.70
N ASP A 320 35.77 32.36 15.62
CA ASP A 320 37.18 32.58 15.34
C ASP A 320 37.93 31.25 15.15
N ASP A 321 39.19 31.33 14.71
CA ASP A 321 40.02 30.14 14.44
C ASP A 321 40.22 29.24 15.68
N THR A 322 40.03 29.79 16.88
CA THR A 322 40.14 29.04 18.14
C THR A 322 38.83 28.36 18.56
N GLY A 323 37.69 28.78 18.01
CA GLY A 323 36.36 28.32 18.41
C GLY A 323 35.89 28.86 19.77
N GLU A 324 36.64 29.77 20.39
CA GLU A 324 36.34 30.30 21.73
C GLU A 324 35.45 31.55 21.69
N LYS A 325 35.41 32.26 20.54
CA LYS A 325 34.68 33.52 20.40
C LYS A 325 33.84 33.55 19.13
N LEU A 326 32.67 34.17 19.24
CA LEU A 326 31.78 34.50 18.14
C LEU A 326 32.09 35.94 17.70
N VAL A 327 32.65 36.10 16.51
CA VAL A 327 33.09 37.40 15.95
C VAL A 327 32.07 37.87 14.92
N VAL A 328 31.77 39.17 14.92
CA VAL A 328 30.82 39.76 13.96
C VAL A 328 31.34 39.55 12.54
N ALA A 329 30.61 38.75 11.77
CA ALA A 329 30.90 38.54 10.35
C ALA A 329 30.14 39.53 9.48
N GLU A 330 28.87 39.80 9.80
CA GLU A 330 28.06 40.82 9.11
C GLU A 330 26.86 41.29 9.96
N GLY A 331 26.37 42.51 9.73
CA GLY A 331 25.19 43.04 10.42
C GLY A 331 24.53 44.20 9.67
N THR A 332 23.24 44.45 9.94
CA THR A 332 22.47 45.45 9.19
C THR A 332 22.72 46.90 9.60
N GLY A 333 22.85 47.81 8.63
CA GLY A 333 22.89 49.25 8.86
C GLY A 333 24.11 49.75 9.65
N GLU A 334 24.04 51.00 10.14
CA GLU A 334 25.17 51.68 10.80
C GLU A 334 25.67 50.95 12.05
N ALA A 335 24.76 50.35 12.83
CA ALA A 335 25.12 49.58 14.02
C ALA A 335 25.96 48.33 13.67
N GLY A 336 25.58 47.61 12.61
CA GLY A 336 26.32 46.45 12.11
C GLY A 336 27.71 46.82 11.62
N GLU A 337 27.82 47.88 10.82
CA GLU A 337 29.12 48.38 10.35
C GLU A 337 30.02 48.82 11.50
N ALA A 338 29.48 49.53 12.49
CA ALA A 338 30.24 49.99 13.66
C ALA A 338 30.78 48.81 14.47
N MET A 339 29.95 47.78 14.71
CA MET A 339 30.38 46.57 15.43
C MET A 339 31.44 45.78 14.68
N LYS A 340 31.28 45.64 13.35
CA LYS A 340 32.26 44.96 12.49
C LYS A 340 33.59 45.68 12.47
N LYS A 341 33.60 47.01 12.31
CA LYS A 341 34.83 47.85 12.37
C LYS A 341 35.50 47.79 13.75
N ALA A 342 34.72 47.68 14.81
CA ALA A 342 35.23 47.56 16.17
C ALA A 342 35.75 46.14 16.51
N GLY A 343 35.59 45.15 15.63
CA GLY A 343 35.96 43.76 15.90
C GLY A 343 35.15 43.16 17.07
N HIS A 344 33.88 43.55 17.20
CA HIS A 344 33.04 43.07 18.29
C HIS A 344 32.97 41.55 18.31
N SER A 345 33.10 40.96 19.49
CA SER A 345 33.06 39.52 19.69
C SER A 345 32.45 39.14 21.03
N ILE A 346 31.80 37.98 21.06
CA ILE A 346 31.15 37.41 22.23
C ILE A 346 31.87 36.10 22.58
N PRO A 347 32.45 35.98 23.79
CA PRO A 347 33.02 34.70 24.23
C PRO A 347 31.95 33.60 24.26
N LEU A 348 32.26 32.39 23.79
CA LEU A 348 31.35 31.25 23.85
C LEU A 348 30.97 30.90 25.30
N SER A 349 31.87 31.16 26.24
CA SER A 349 31.66 30.98 27.68
C SER A 349 30.80 32.06 28.32
N ALA A 350 30.40 33.11 27.60
CA ALA A 350 29.56 34.18 28.13
C ALA A 350 28.23 33.59 28.64
N PRO A 351 27.98 33.65 29.96
CA PRO A 351 26.78 33.06 30.53
C PRO A 351 25.54 33.91 30.21
N GLN A 352 25.72 35.23 30.06
CA GLN A 352 24.70 36.18 29.69
C GLN A 352 24.87 36.54 28.21
N SER A 353 24.39 35.67 27.32
CA SER A 353 24.26 35.95 25.88
C SER A 353 23.37 34.90 25.23
N LEU A 354 22.28 35.34 24.60
CA LEU A 354 21.36 34.47 23.86
C LEU A 354 22.05 33.86 22.63
N VAL A 355 22.89 34.65 21.98
CA VAL A 355 23.79 34.23 20.89
C VAL A 355 24.73 33.11 21.33
N ALA A 356 25.46 33.29 22.44
CA ALA A 356 26.37 32.24 22.94
C ALA A 356 25.59 31.00 23.39
N ARG A 357 24.38 31.16 23.94
CA ARG A 357 23.48 30.04 24.29
C ARG A 357 23.05 29.26 23.06
N ALA A 358 22.67 29.93 21.97
CA ALA A 358 22.32 29.26 20.71
C ALA A 358 23.51 28.46 20.17
N ALA A 359 24.72 29.04 20.16
CA ALA A 359 25.94 28.35 19.74
C ALA A 359 26.25 27.10 20.58
N ARG A 360 26.15 27.19 21.92
CA ARG A 360 26.41 26.06 22.83
C ARG A 360 25.39 24.93 22.70
N THR A 361 24.13 25.27 22.50
CA THR A 361 23.04 24.29 22.46
C THR A 361 22.80 23.72 21.06
N GLY A 362 23.23 24.42 20.01
CA GLY A 362 22.89 24.12 18.63
C GLY A 362 21.41 24.30 18.30
N GLN A 363 20.64 24.93 19.19
CA GLN A 363 19.20 25.13 19.04
C GLN A 363 18.85 26.59 18.83
N ALA A 364 17.70 26.82 18.20
CA ALA A 364 17.10 28.14 18.13
C ALA A 364 16.67 28.60 19.53
N VAL A 365 17.08 29.81 19.89
CA VAL A 365 16.80 30.46 21.15
C VAL A 365 15.92 31.66 20.86
N ARG A 366 14.68 31.67 21.37
CA ARG A 366 13.75 32.79 21.25
C ARG A 366 13.43 33.34 22.63
N VAL A 367 13.52 34.66 22.78
CA VAL A 367 13.17 35.36 24.01
C VAL A 367 12.20 36.47 23.70
N ASP A 368 10.98 36.35 24.25
CA ASP A 368 9.88 37.25 23.97
C ASP A 368 10.03 38.61 24.69
N ASN A 369 10.71 38.66 25.84
CA ASN A 369 11.10 39.91 26.50
C ASN A 369 12.54 39.83 27.02
N VAL A 370 13.49 40.47 26.31
CA VAL A 370 14.91 40.41 26.65
C VAL A 370 15.24 41.11 27.97
N ARG A 371 14.45 42.12 28.37
CA ARG A 371 14.69 42.89 29.60
C ARG A 371 14.34 42.12 30.87
N GLU A 372 13.59 41.03 30.73
CA GLU A 372 13.26 40.09 31.80
C GLU A 372 14.14 38.83 31.76
N ALA A 373 14.93 38.65 30.70
CA ALA A 373 15.78 37.48 30.54
C ALA A 373 17.08 37.62 31.33
N PRO A 374 17.39 36.68 32.26
CA PRO A 374 18.59 36.76 33.11
C PRO A 374 19.90 36.61 32.33
N ASP A 375 19.82 36.07 31.11
CA ASP A 375 20.94 35.78 30.22
C ASP A 375 21.00 36.67 28.98
N TRP A 376 20.34 37.83 29.00
CA TRP A 376 20.46 38.83 27.95
C TRP A 376 21.74 39.65 28.06
N LEU A 377 22.38 39.91 26.91
CA LEU A 377 23.52 40.80 26.79
C LEU A 377 23.07 42.10 26.10
N PRO A 378 22.89 43.22 26.82
CA PRO A 378 22.45 44.46 26.21
C PRO A 378 23.52 45.04 25.27
N ASN A 379 23.10 45.49 24.09
CA ASN A 379 23.97 46.17 23.13
C ASN A 379 23.66 47.68 23.11
N PRO A 380 24.61 48.55 23.48
CA PRO A 380 24.39 50.00 23.49
C PRO A 380 23.99 50.61 22.14
N LEU A 381 24.33 49.94 21.02
CA LEU A 381 23.97 50.38 19.67
C LEU A 381 22.54 49.99 19.27
N LEU A 382 21.87 49.15 20.06
CA LEU A 382 20.52 48.63 19.82
C LEU A 382 19.66 48.79 21.09
N PRO A 383 19.40 50.04 21.55
CA PRO A 383 18.73 50.29 22.83
C PRO A 383 17.25 49.87 22.86
N ASP A 384 16.62 49.79 21.69
CA ASP A 384 15.19 49.51 21.53
C ASP A 384 14.88 48.02 21.39
N THR A 385 15.86 47.12 21.58
CA THR A 385 15.61 45.68 21.55
C THR A 385 14.74 45.23 22.71
N HIS A 386 13.58 44.65 22.36
CA HIS A 386 12.57 44.13 23.28
C HIS A 386 12.41 42.62 23.18
N SER A 387 12.55 42.01 22.00
CA SER A 387 12.65 40.56 21.83
C SER A 387 13.84 40.20 20.94
N GLU A 388 14.42 39.02 21.14
CA GLU A 388 15.61 38.55 20.42
C GLU A 388 15.46 37.06 20.06
N MET A 389 15.93 36.69 18.87
CA MET A 389 15.97 35.31 18.41
C MET A 389 17.32 34.98 17.76
N ALA A 390 18.03 34.03 18.37
CA ALA A 390 19.32 33.55 17.94
C ALA A 390 19.23 32.10 17.46
N VAL A 391 19.70 31.81 16.25
CA VAL A 391 19.68 30.50 15.62
C VAL A 391 21.09 30.08 15.26
N ALA A 392 21.52 28.92 15.76
CA ALA A 392 22.83 28.37 15.42
C ALA A 392 22.92 28.00 13.92
N ILE A 393 24.02 28.39 13.31
CA ILE A 393 24.41 27.98 11.95
C ILE A 393 25.15 26.65 12.11
N ILE A 394 24.51 25.55 11.73
CA ILE A 394 25.05 24.20 11.92
C ILE A 394 25.63 23.69 10.61
N LEU A 395 26.89 23.31 10.64
CA LEU A 395 27.57 22.60 9.55
C LEU A 395 28.07 21.25 10.08
N GLU A 396 27.66 20.15 9.44
CA GLU A 396 28.10 18.79 9.80
C GLU A 396 27.89 18.42 11.28
N GLY A 397 26.80 18.94 11.88
CA GLY A 397 26.44 18.69 13.27
C GLY A 397 27.15 19.58 14.30
N GLN A 398 27.99 20.52 13.86
CA GLN A 398 28.67 21.49 14.72
C GLN A 398 28.21 22.91 14.43
N ALA A 399 28.09 23.74 15.46
CA ALA A 399 27.82 25.17 15.29
C ALA A 399 29.07 25.86 14.72
N VAL A 400 28.94 26.50 13.57
CA VAL A 400 30.00 27.32 12.94
C VAL A 400 29.74 28.82 13.09
N GLY A 401 28.57 29.18 13.59
CA GLY A 401 28.17 30.57 13.83
C GLY A 401 26.75 30.67 14.38
N VAL A 402 26.24 31.89 14.45
CA VAL A 402 24.88 32.21 14.90
C VAL A 402 24.30 33.33 14.03
N LEU A 403 23.08 33.13 13.55
CA LEU A 403 22.24 34.17 12.97
C LEU A 403 21.30 34.70 14.06
N ASP A 404 21.35 35.99 14.34
CA ASP A 404 20.52 36.64 15.35
C ASP A 404 19.66 37.73 14.71
N VAL A 405 18.44 37.86 15.21
CA VAL A 405 17.53 38.95 14.86
C VAL A 405 16.90 39.54 16.11
N GLN A 406 16.60 40.83 16.03
CA GLN A 406 16.06 41.62 17.13
C GLN A 406 14.78 42.33 16.69
N SER A 407 13.92 42.64 17.65
CA SER A 407 12.66 43.35 17.44
C SER A 407 12.42 44.41 18.52
N GLU A 408 11.80 45.52 18.12
CA GLU A 408 11.34 46.59 19.01
C GLU A 408 10.06 46.21 19.78
N LYS A 409 9.45 45.06 19.47
CA LYS A 409 8.21 44.60 20.09
C LYS A 409 8.48 43.47 21.09
N ILE A 410 7.78 43.50 22.23
CA ILE A 410 7.69 42.34 23.11
C ILE A 410 6.91 41.23 22.38
N ALA A 411 7.39 39.99 22.49
CA ALA A 411 6.89 38.82 21.78
C ALA A 411 6.81 39.05 20.26
N GLY A 412 7.84 39.68 19.70
CA GLY A 412 7.89 40.07 18.29
C GLY A 412 8.07 38.92 17.30
N PHE A 413 8.16 37.67 17.76
CA PHE A 413 8.45 36.49 16.93
C PHE A 413 7.45 35.35 17.18
N ASP A 414 6.96 34.72 16.12
CA ASP A 414 6.08 33.55 16.19
C ASP A 414 6.84 32.22 15.90
N GLU A 415 6.13 31.09 15.76
CA GLU A 415 6.77 29.82 15.39
C GLU A 415 7.19 29.73 13.91
N GLY A 416 6.53 30.50 13.04
CA GLY A 416 6.90 30.63 11.63
C GLY A 416 8.26 31.29 11.47
N ASP A 417 8.55 32.33 12.26
CA ASP A 417 9.83 33.03 12.24
C ASP A 417 11.00 32.12 12.62
N VAL A 418 10.79 31.20 13.58
CA VAL A 418 11.80 30.18 13.96
C VAL A 418 12.15 29.27 12.78
N GLY A 419 11.12 28.83 12.03
CA GLY A 419 11.30 27.99 10.85
C GLY A 419 12.05 28.72 9.73
N LEU A 420 11.67 29.97 9.47
CA LEU A 420 12.32 30.83 8.49
C LEU A 420 13.80 31.04 8.82
N LEU A 421 14.12 31.49 10.05
CA LEU A 421 15.52 31.75 10.44
C LEU A 421 16.39 30.49 10.43
N ARG A 422 15.83 29.32 10.75
CA ARG A 422 16.55 28.04 10.59
C ARG A 422 16.90 27.75 9.13
N SER A 423 15.98 28.00 8.20
CA SER A 423 16.27 27.85 6.77
C SER A 423 17.38 28.81 6.32
N LEU A 424 17.31 30.07 6.76
CA LEU A 424 18.36 31.07 6.48
C LEU A 424 19.72 30.66 7.04
N ALA A 425 19.76 30.21 8.30
CA ALA A 425 20.99 29.70 8.93
C ALA A 425 21.57 28.50 8.16
N ASN A 426 20.72 27.61 7.65
CA ASN A 426 21.16 26.48 6.83
C ASN A 426 21.77 26.94 5.49
N SER A 427 21.18 27.94 4.81
CA SER A 427 21.78 28.52 3.59
C SER A 427 23.17 29.11 3.87
N VAL A 428 23.35 29.80 5.00
CA VAL A 428 24.66 30.30 5.42
C VAL A 428 25.65 29.16 5.67
N ALA A 429 25.22 28.08 6.33
CA ALA A 429 26.07 26.91 6.57
C ALA A 429 26.57 26.28 5.26
N VAL A 430 25.69 26.13 4.27
CA VAL A 430 26.04 25.60 2.94
C VAL A 430 27.10 26.46 2.26
N ALA A 431 26.97 27.78 2.34
CA ALA A 431 27.93 28.68 1.72
C ALA A 431 29.29 28.70 2.44
N ILE A 432 29.30 28.62 3.77
CA ILE A 432 30.54 28.44 4.54
C ILE A 432 31.26 27.17 4.08
N ARG A 433 30.53 26.06 3.90
CA ARG A 433 31.11 24.82 3.36
C ARG A 433 31.68 25.02 1.96
N ASN A 434 30.94 25.67 1.07
CA ASN A 434 31.39 25.91 -0.30
C ASN A 434 32.66 26.79 -0.34
N ALA A 435 32.74 27.81 0.51
CA ALA A 435 33.92 28.66 0.64
C ALA A 435 35.14 27.88 1.13
N ARG A 436 34.98 27.05 2.17
CA ARG A 436 36.05 26.17 2.68
C ARG A 436 36.55 25.18 1.63
N LEU A 437 35.62 24.54 0.91
CA LEU A 437 35.96 23.61 -0.17
C LEU A 437 36.74 24.32 -1.30
N PHE A 438 36.37 25.55 -1.62
CA PHE A 438 37.07 26.33 -2.64
C PHE A 438 38.50 26.65 -2.21
N GLU A 439 38.71 27.10 -0.98
CA GLU A 439 40.04 27.36 -0.41
C GLU A 439 40.91 26.09 -0.38
N GLU A 440 40.34 24.94 0.00
CA GLU A 440 41.04 23.66 0.00
C GLU A 440 41.50 23.25 -1.41
N VAL A 441 40.63 23.42 -2.41
CA VAL A 441 40.95 23.14 -3.81
C VAL A 441 42.07 24.06 -4.32
N GLU A 442 42.04 25.35 -4.01
CA GLU A 442 43.10 26.28 -4.41
C GLU A 442 44.45 25.93 -3.77
N SER A 443 44.46 25.60 -2.47
CA SER A 443 45.68 25.18 -1.77
C SER A 443 46.26 23.90 -2.37
N ALA A 444 45.42 22.87 -2.55
CA ALA A 444 45.84 21.60 -3.13
C ALA A 444 46.40 21.76 -4.56
N LEU A 445 45.79 22.63 -5.37
CA LEU A 445 46.27 22.94 -6.71
C LEU A 445 47.63 23.64 -6.69
N SER A 446 47.83 24.58 -5.76
CA SER A 446 49.11 25.29 -5.58
C SER A 446 50.23 24.31 -5.18
N GLU A 447 49.96 23.44 -4.20
CA GLU A 447 50.91 22.43 -3.74
C GLU A 447 51.28 21.43 -4.84
N ALA A 448 50.28 20.95 -5.59
CA ALA A 448 50.50 20.04 -6.72
C ALA A 448 51.39 20.67 -7.80
N ARG A 449 51.16 21.94 -8.15
CA ARG A 449 51.99 22.69 -9.10
C ARG A 449 53.44 22.81 -8.61
N ALA A 450 53.63 23.18 -7.35
CA ALA A 450 54.97 23.31 -6.76
C ALA A 450 55.71 21.96 -6.65
N ALA A 451 55.00 20.86 -6.44
CA ALA A 451 55.59 19.52 -6.45
C ALA A 451 56.02 19.09 -7.86
N GLN A 452 55.16 19.34 -8.86
CA GLN A 452 55.45 19.02 -10.26
C GLN A 452 56.69 19.76 -10.78
N GLN A 453 56.82 21.06 -10.49
CA GLN A 453 57.96 21.86 -10.93
C GLN A 453 59.28 21.34 -10.33
N ARG A 454 59.31 21.08 -9.01
CA ARG A 454 60.49 20.51 -8.33
C ARG A 454 60.90 19.16 -8.89
N TYR A 455 59.95 18.32 -9.29
CA TYR A 455 60.22 17.03 -9.90
C TYR A 455 60.93 17.18 -11.25
N GLN A 456 60.46 18.09 -12.11
CA GLN A 456 61.08 18.35 -13.42
C GLN A 456 62.50 18.90 -13.27
N GLU A 457 62.71 19.89 -12.39
CA GLU A 457 64.03 20.48 -12.14
C GLU A 457 65.04 19.42 -11.70
N GLN A 458 64.66 18.54 -10.76
CA GLN A 458 65.54 17.45 -10.30
C GLN A 458 65.83 16.40 -11.38
N ALA A 459 64.88 16.12 -12.26
CA ALA A 459 65.04 15.12 -13.32
C ALA A 459 66.09 15.55 -14.36
N TRP A 460 66.14 16.84 -14.69
CA TRP A 460 67.15 17.39 -15.60
C TRP A 460 68.47 17.72 -14.90
N ALA A 461 68.46 18.13 -13.64
CA ALA A 461 69.69 18.38 -12.86
C ALA A 461 70.51 17.10 -12.59
N LYS A 462 69.86 15.94 -12.43
CA LYS A 462 70.57 14.64 -12.29
C LYS A 462 71.35 14.22 -13.54
N GLY A 463 71.13 14.86 -14.69
CA GLY A 463 71.88 14.62 -15.93
C GLY A 463 73.22 15.35 -16.01
N GLU A 464 73.64 16.11 -14.99
CA GLU A 464 74.91 16.85 -14.96
C GLU A 464 76.17 15.99 -14.73
N ASP A 465 76.04 14.70 -14.41
CA ASP A 465 77.16 13.75 -14.54
C ASP A 465 77.41 13.52 -16.05
N SER A 466 78.33 14.34 -16.56
CA SER A 466 78.43 14.89 -17.92
C SER A 466 78.91 13.94 -19.03
N GLU A 467 78.49 12.68 -19.04
CA GLU A 467 78.79 11.76 -20.16
C GLU A 467 77.55 11.26 -20.92
N GLN A 468 76.34 11.45 -20.38
CA GLN A 468 75.16 10.75 -20.90
C GLN A 468 74.29 11.54 -21.90
N TYR A 469 74.34 12.88 -21.92
CA TYR A 469 73.65 13.70 -22.91
C TYR A 469 74.67 14.50 -23.73
N GLY A 470 75.12 13.92 -24.84
CA GLY A 470 76.24 14.41 -25.64
C GLY A 470 75.95 15.70 -26.42
N ALA A 471 76.93 16.60 -26.48
CA ALA A 471 76.94 17.69 -27.45
C ALA A 471 77.11 17.11 -28.87
N CYS A 472 76.28 17.56 -29.82
CA CYS A 472 76.41 17.19 -31.22
C CYS A 472 76.97 18.38 -32.00
N ASP A 473 78.18 18.23 -32.54
CA ASP A 473 78.73 19.13 -33.53
C ASP A 473 78.60 18.48 -34.92
N TYR A 474 77.83 19.12 -35.80
CA TYR A 474 77.64 18.68 -37.18
C TYR A 474 78.35 19.64 -38.13
N GLN A 475 79.25 19.08 -38.93
CA GLN A 475 80.06 19.83 -39.89
C GLN A 475 79.72 19.44 -41.33
N GLN A 476 79.44 20.43 -42.17
CA GLN A 476 79.33 20.21 -43.61
C GLN A 476 80.74 20.01 -44.20
N SER A 477 80.88 19.01 -45.09
CA SER A 477 82.17 18.63 -45.70
C SER A 477 82.94 19.82 -46.27
N GLY A 478 84.13 20.10 -45.70
CA GLY A 478 85.04 21.17 -46.14
C GLY A 478 84.97 22.50 -45.36
N ALA A 479 84.08 22.64 -44.37
CA ALA A 479 84.04 23.84 -43.50
C ALA A 479 85.19 23.83 -42.47
N PRO A 480 85.69 24.98 -41.98
CA PRO A 480 86.66 25.05 -40.88
C PRO A 480 86.02 24.74 -39.51
N LEU A 481 86.80 24.16 -38.59
CA LEU A 481 86.36 23.95 -37.19
C LEU A 481 86.32 25.27 -36.43
N LEU A 482 85.29 25.45 -35.61
CA LEU A 482 85.17 26.58 -34.68
C LEU A 482 86.02 26.33 -33.43
N ASP A 483 86.56 27.41 -32.85
CA ASP A 483 87.24 27.33 -31.54
C ASP A 483 86.21 26.96 -30.47
N GLN A 484 86.48 25.89 -29.71
CA GLN A 484 85.63 25.42 -28.62
C GLN A 484 85.30 26.54 -27.61
N LYS A 485 86.22 27.47 -27.37
CA LYS A 485 85.98 28.61 -26.47
C LYS A 485 84.88 29.54 -26.99
N ILE A 486 84.79 29.72 -28.31
CA ILE A 486 83.76 30.55 -28.93
C ILE A 486 82.39 29.87 -28.82
N VAL A 487 82.34 28.56 -29.08
CA VAL A 487 81.12 27.75 -28.95
C VAL A 487 80.56 27.86 -27.52
N THR A 488 81.39 27.61 -26.50
CA THR A 488 80.97 27.68 -25.09
C THR A 488 80.53 29.09 -24.67
N GLN A 489 81.19 30.15 -25.15
CA GLN A 489 80.75 31.53 -24.87
C GLN A 489 79.37 31.82 -25.46
N LEU A 490 79.10 31.32 -26.66
CA LEU A 490 77.80 31.45 -27.30
C LEU A 490 76.74 30.61 -26.58
N GLU A 491 77.10 29.47 -25.99
CA GLU A 491 76.16 28.59 -25.27
C GLU A 491 75.70 29.30 -24.01
N GLN A 492 76.66 29.79 -23.23
CA GLN A 492 76.39 30.58 -22.03
C GLN A 492 75.57 31.83 -22.35
N LYS A 493 75.84 32.49 -23.48
CA LYS A 493 75.07 33.67 -23.91
C LYS A 493 73.62 33.32 -24.26
N ALA A 494 73.39 32.21 -24.95
CA ALA A 494 72.05 31.73 -25.28
C ALA A 494 71.27 31.34 -24.01
N MET A 495 71.93 30.64 -23.09
CA MET A 495 71.35 30.23 -21.81
C MET A 495 71.05 31.42 -20.88
N ALA A 496 71.95 32.42 -20.83
CA ALA A 496 71.77 33.58 -19.96
C ALA A 496 70.73 34.58 -20.47
N GLN A 497 70.56 34.70 -21.79
CA GLN A 497 69.57 35.63 -22.36
C GLN A 497 68.17 35.03 -22.45
N ASP A 498 68.04 33.71 -22.32
CA ASP A 498 66.77 32.99 -22.24
C ASP A 498 65.82 33.30 -23.42
N ARG A 499 66.36 33.62 -24.59
CA ARG A 499 65.60 33.89 -25.83
C ARG A 499 66.44 33.65 -27.08
N PRO A 500 65.83 33.34 -28.23
CA PRO A 500 66.54 33.27 -29.50
C PRO A 500 67.18 34.62 -29.85
N LEU A 501 68.40 34.61 -30.38
CA LEU A 501 69.09 35.84 -30.77
C LEU A 501 70.06 35.63 -31.94
N ILE A 502 70.26 36.69 -32.71
CA ILE A 502 71.31 36.81 -33.71
C ILE A 502 72.48 37.56 -33.09
N THR A 503 73.70 37.01 -33.17
CA THR A 503 74.91 37.68 -32.68
C THR A 503 76.05 37.53 -33.67
N THR A 504 76.96 38.49 -33.68
CA THR A 504 78.26 38.37 -34.36
C THR A 504 79.35 38.09 -33.33
N VAL A 505 80.33 37.27 -33.71
CA VAL A 505 81.54 37.00 -32.93
C VAL A 505 82.75 37.31 -33.79
N ASN A 506 83.70 38.05 -33.21
CA ASN A 506 84.99 38.30 -33.82
C ASN A 506 85.96 37.21 -33.35
N GLY A 507 86.72 36.62 -34.29
CA GLY A 507 87.80 35.68 -33.94
C GLY A 507 88.84 36.32 -33.03
N PRO A 508 89.66 35.53 -32.30
CA PRO A 508 90.71 36.08 -31.45
C PRO A 508 91.70 36.92 -32.26
N GLN A 509 91.93 38.17 -31.86
CA GLN A 509 92.97 39.02 -32.44
C GLN A 509 94.34 38.36 -32.21
N ALA A 510 95.00 37.92 -33.29
CA ALA A 510 96.38 37.46 -33.22
C ALA A 510 97.31 38.63 -32.84
N SER A 511 97.97 38.53 -31.70
CA SER A 511 98.99 39.48 -31.28
C SER A 511 100.29 39.26 -32.08
N SER A 512 100.68 40.29 -32.85
CA SER A 512 102.00 40.57 -33.46
C SER A 512 102.40 39.80 -34.75
N PRO A 513 102.92 40.50 -35.79
CA PRO A 513 103.31 39.89 -37.07
C PRO A 513 104.75 39.34 -37.04
N ALA A 514 104.95 38.15 -37.59
CA ALA A 514 106.25 37.66 -38.04
C ALA A 514 106.11 37.01 -39.43
N GLU A 515 106.70 37.68 -40.41
CA GLU A 515 107.19 37.23 -41.72
C GLU A 515 106.53 36.02 -42.42
N GLY A 516 105.78 36.32 -43.50
CA GLY A 516 106.01 35.60 -44.76
C GLY A 516 105.02 34.52 -45.19
N VAL A 517 103.83 34.42 -44.59
CA VAL A 517 102.70 33.67 -45.17
C VAL A 517 101.41 34.47 -44.98
N GLU A 518 100.95 35.13 -46.04
CA GLU A 518 99.57 35.62 -46.12
C GLU A 518 98.62 34.42 -46.05
N ARG A 519 97.97 34.25 -44.90
CA ARG A 519 96.62 33.70 -44.84
C ARG A 519 95.72 34.80 -44.30
N GLU A 520 95.27 35.63 -45.23
CA GLU A 520 93.99 36.33 -45.12
C GLU A 520 92.92 35.30 -44.76
N THR A 521 92.17 35.56 -43.69
CA THR A 521 90.75 35.23 -43.46
C THR A 521 90.42 35.67 -42.02
N ASP A 522 90.29 36.99 -41.86
CA ASP A 522 89.70 37.64 -40.68
C ASP A 522 88.17 37.49 -40.81
N GLY A 523 87.68 36.30 -40.47
CA GLY A 523 86.28 35.94 -40.66
C GLY A 523 85.40 36.39 -39.51
N MET A 524 84.68 37.51 -39.68
CA MET A 524 83.58 37.89 -38.79
C MET A 524 82.46 36.83 -38.86
N GLN A 525 82.21 36.12 -37.76
CA GLN A 525 81.25 35.01 -37.71
C GLN A 525 79.88 35.52 -37.27
N SER A 526 78.83 35.18 -38.01
CA SER A 526 77.44 35.47 -37.63
C SER A 526 76.81 34.18 -37.12
N ALA A 527 76.23 34.23 -35.92
CA ALA A 527 75.65 33.09 -35.23
C ALA A 527 74.18 33.34 -34.89
N LEU A 528 73.35 32.31 -35.08
CA LEU A 528 71.97 32.25 -34.64
C LEU A 528 71.90 31.29 -33.44
N LEU A 529 71.40 31.78 -32.32
CA LEU A 529 71.31 31.00 -31.08
C LEU A 529 69.84 30.86 -30.68
N ALA A 530 69.46 29.69 -30.18
CA ALA A 530 68.17 29.49 -29.53
C ALA A 530 68.35 28.60 -28.28
N PRO A 531 67.81 28.99 -27.11
CA PRO A 531 67.77 28.10 -25.96
C PRO A 531 66.82 26.94 -26.22
N ILE A 532 67.19 25.74 -25.75
CA ILE A 532 66.31 24.58 -25.70
C ILE A 532 65.55 24.67 -24.38
N LYS A 533 64.26 24.99 -24.45
CA LYS A 533 63.42 25.21 -23.27
C LYS A 533 62.39 24.10 -23.11
N LEU A 534 62.34 23.53 -21.91
CA LEU A 534 61.24 22.70 -21.47
C LEU A 534 60.41 23.51 -20.48
N GLN A 535 59.24 23.99 -20.93
CA GLN A 535 58.42 24.96 -20.17
C GLN A 535 59.24 26.22 -19.83
N ASP A 536 59.46 26.51 -18.54
CA ASP A 536 60.22 27.68 -18.08
C ASP A 536 61.70 27.38 -17.75
N GLN A 537 62.19 26.17 -18.05
CA GLN A 537 63.55 25.75 -17.76
C GLN A 537 64.37 25.60 -19.05
N THR A 538 65.50 26.32 -19.14
CA THR A 538 66.49 26.15 -20.22
C THR A 538 67.39 24.97 -19.91
N ILE A 539 67.31 23.93 -20.73
CA ILE A 539 68.05 22.65 -20.59
C ILE A 539 69.25 22.55 -21.55
N GLY A 540 69.40 23.48 -22.48
CA GLY A 540 70.51 23.53 -23.43
C GLY A 540 70.41 24.69 -24.42
N ALA A 541 71.22 24.67 -25.48
CA ALA A 541 71.17 25.67 -26.55
C ALA A 541 71.49 25.05 -27.92
N ILE A 542 70.83 25.54 -28.96
CA ILE A 542 71.16 25.27 -30.37
C ILE A 542 71.88 26.48 -30.93
N GLN A 543 72.94 26.23 -31.68
CA GLN A 543 73.72 27.27 -32.34
C GLN A 543 73.95 26.95 -33.80
N LEU A 544 73.71 27.93 -34.66
CA LEU A 544 74.06 27.86 -36.08
C LEU A 544 75.09 28.93 -36.38
N HIS A 545 76.22 28.53 -36.95
CA HIS A 545 77.34 29.42 -37.26
C HIS A 545 77.58 29.44 -38.77
N GLN A 546 78.03 30.58 -39.30
CA GLN A 546 78.50 30.68 -40.69
C GLN A 546 79.94 31.18 -40.72
N THR A 547 80.83 30.38 -41.32
CA THR A 547 82.25 30.72 -41.56
C THR A 547 82.48 31.01 -43.06
N GLU A 548 82.73 32.27 -43.38
CA GLU A 548 83.26 32.84 -44.65
C GLU A 548 82.71 32.42 -46.02
N THR A 549 82.09 33.39 -46.71
CA THR A 549 82.27 33.65 -48.16
C THR A 549 81.79 35.07 -48.48
N ALA A 550 82.67 36.07 -48.64
CA ALA A 550 82.53 37.41 -49.25
C ALA A 550 81.26 38.30 -49.05
N GLN A 551 80.18 37.82 -48.44
CA GLN A 551 78.91 38.47 -48.16
C GLN A 551 78.41 37.93 -46.82
N GLN A 552 78.28 38.82 -45.84
CA GLN A 552 77.75 38.51 -44.52
C GLN A 552 76.33 37.95 -44.67
N ARG A 553 76.09 36.67 -44.32
CA ARG A 553 74.73 36.12 -44.30
C ARG A 553 73.91 36.92 -43.29
N GLN A 554 72.89 37.61 -43.77
CA GLN A 554 71.91 38.27 -42.93
C GLN A 554 70.89 37.21 -42.48
N TRP A 555 70.94 36.82 -41.21
CA TRP A 555 69.90 36.02 -40.60
C TRP A 555 68.60 36.83 -40.56
N SER A 556 67.51 36.22 -41.01
CA SER A 556 66.20 36.84 -40.97
C SER A 556 65.42 36.42 -39.72
N GLU A 557 64.38 37.17 -39.38
CA GLU A 557 63.40 36.77 -38.36
C GLU A 557 62.77 35.40 -38.66
N ARG A 558 62.71 34.99 -39.94
CA ARG A 558 62.23 33.66 -40.33
C ARG A 558 63.21 32.55 -39.95
N ASP A 559 64.52 32.82 -40.07
CA ASP A 559 65.55 31.86 -39.64
C ASP A 559 65.52 31.71 -38.12
N LEU A 560 65.33 32.83 -37.38
CA LEU A 560 65.17 32.85 -35.93
C LEU A 560 63.96 32.02 -35.48
N ALA A 561 62.78 32.27 -36.07
CA ALA A 561 61.56 31.54 -35.75
C ALA A 561 61.65 30.05 -36.10
N LEU A 562 62.36 29.69 -37.18
CA LEU A 562 62.63 28.30 -37.52
C LEU A 562 63.52 27.64 -36.47
N LEU A 563 64.59 28.30 -36.03
CA LEU A 563 65.49 27.77 -35.00
C LEU A 563 64.77 27.62 -33.66
N GLU A 564 63.90 28.57 -33.30
CA GLU A 564 63.06 28.51 -32.10
C GLU A 564 62.11 27.29 -32.14
N ALA A 565 61.39 27.10 -33.24
CA ALA A 565 60.51 25.94 -33.41
C ALA A 565 61.27 24.61 -33.36
N VAL A 566 62.49 24.56 -33.92
CA VAL A 566 63.36 23.39 -33.82
C VAL A 566 63.83 23.19 -32.38
N ALA A 567 64.21 24.25 -31.66
CA ALA A 567 64.62 24.16 -30.27
C ALA A 567 63.48 23.66 -29.36
N GLU A 568 62.25 24.11 -29.58
CA GLU A 568 61.06 23.62 -28.88
C GLU A 568 60.81 22.13 -29.17
N GLN A 569 60.87 21.72 -30.44
CA GLN A 569 60.71 20.32 -30.82
C GLN A 569 61.82 19.42 -30.27
N VAL A 570 63.06 19.93 -30.22
CA VAL A 570 64.21 19.24 -29.62
C VAL A 570 64.00 19.08 -28.11
N ALA A 571 63.52 20.12 -27.41
CA ALA A 571 63.23 20.03 -25.98
C ALA A 571 62.19 18.94 -25.68
N GLN A 572 61.08 18.93 -26.43
CA GLN A 572 60.02 17.93 -26.25
C GLN A 572 60.49 16.52 -26.57
N THR A 573 61.30 16.37 -27.61
CA THR A 573 61.84 15.06 -28.02
C THR A 573 62.89 14.56 -27.04
N ALA A 574 63.73 15.46 -26.51
CA ALA A 574 64.72 15.14 -25.49
C ALA A 574 64.05 14.66 -24.19
N GLU A 575 62.95 15.29 -23.75
CA GLU A 575 62.18 14.82 -22.58
C GLU A 575 61.59 13.43 -22.84
N ASN A 576 61.03 13.19 -24.03
CA ASN A 576 60.49 11.87 -24.39
C ASN A 576 61.57 10.79 -24.39
N LEU A 577 62.77 11.10 -24.92
CA LEU A 577 63.90 10.17 -24.92
C LEU A 577 64.42 9.92 -23.51
N ARG A 578 64.57 10.96 -22.69
CA ARG A 578 64.97 10.85 -21.27
C ARG A 578 64.00 9.93 -20.51
N LEU A 579 62.69 10.14 -20.66
CA LEU A 579 61.66 9.30 -20.04
C LEU A 579 61.72 7.84 -20.52
N PHE A 580 61.98 7.63 -21.81
CA PHE A 580 62.12 6.30 -22.38
C PHE A 580 63.37 5.59 -21.84
N ASP A 581 64.51 6.29 -21.76
CA ASP A 581 65.76 5.76 -21.23
C ASP A 581 65.64 5.42 -19.74
N GLU A 582 65.04 6.31 -18.94
CA GLU A 582 64.75 6.06 -17.52
C GLU A 582 63.88 4.81 -17.34
N THR A 583 62.84 4.67 -18.18
CA THR A 583 61.96 3.49 -18.18
C THR A 583 62.74 2.23 -18.54
N ARG A 584 63.62 2.31 -19.54
CA ARG A 584 64.43 1.17 -20.02
C ARG A 584 65.46 0.74 -18.97
N GLU A 585 66.15 1.69 -18.34
CA GLU A 585 67.12 1.42 -17.28
C GLU A 585 66.44 0.74 -16.09
N ARG A 586 65.29 1.27 -15.66
CA ARG A 586 64.48 0.69 -14.58
C ARG A 586 64.04 -0.74 -14.92
N ALA A 587 63.52 -0.96 -16.13
CA ALA A 587 63.11 -2.29 -16.59
C ALA A 587 64.32 -3.26 -16.66
N GLY A 588 65.46 -2.78 -17.15
CA GLY A 588 66.71 -3.56 -17.23
C GLY A 588 67.23 -3.95 -15.85
N ARG A 589 67.21 -3.02 -14.89
CA ARG A 589 67.59 -3.29 -13.49
C ARG A 589 66.67 -4.30 -12.84
N GLU A 590 65.36 -4.16 -13.01
CA GLU A 590 64.38 -5.13 -12.48
C GLU A 590 64.57 -6.52 -13.09
N GLN A 591 64.78 -6.60 -14.40
CA GLN A 591 65.06 -7.87 -15.08
C GLN A 591 66.37 -8.49 -14.59
N ALA A 592 67.44 -7.69 -14.44
CA ALA A 592 68.72 -8.16 -13.92
C ALA A 592 68.59 -8.76 -12.52
N ILE A 593 67.87 -8.08 -11.62
CA ILE A 593 67.62 -8.59 -10.26
C ILE A 593 66.83 -9.90 -10.31
N ARG A 594 65.81 -10.00 -11.17
CA ARG A 594 65.03 -11.23 -11.33
C ARG A 594 65.90 -12.39 -11.83
N GLU A 595 66.67 -12.19 -12.89
CA GLU A 595 67.57 -13.21 -13.43
C GLU A 595 68.59 -13.71 -12.41
N ILE A 596 69.19 -12.80 -11.63
CA ILE A 596 70.08 -13.18 -10.52
C ILE A 596 69.30 -14.01 -9.50
N THR A 597 68.14 -13.53 -9.06
CA THR A 597 67.32 -14.21 -8.05
C THR A 597 66.92 -15.62 -8.50
N ASP A 598 66.56 -15.80 -9.77
CA ASP A 598 66.20 -17.10 -10.34
C ASP A 598 67.40 -18.07 -10.34
N LYS A 599 68.59 -17.60 -10.73
CA LYS A 599 69.83 -18.38 -10.65
C LYS A 599 70.19 -18.74 -9.20
N LEU A 600 70.01 -17.82 -8.26
CA LEU A 600 70.24 -18.07 -6.84
C LEU A 600 69.27 -19.10 -6.26
N ARG A 601 67.99 -19.06 -6.64
CA ARG A 601 66.97 -20.04 -6.22
C ARG A 601 67.24 -21.43 -6.78
N ALA A 602 67.81 -21.54 -7.97
CA ALA A 602 68.13 -22.81 -8.61
C ALA A 602 69.36 -23.52 -7.99
N ALA A 603 70.08 -22.86 -7.07
CA ALA A 603 71.25 -23.45 -6.43
C ALA A 603 70.84 -24.62 -5.48
N PRO A 604 71.48 -25.80 -5.58
CA PRO A 604 71.09 -26.99 -4.81
C PRO A 604 71.54 -26.97 -3.35
N ASN A 605 72.47 -26.08 -2.97
CA ASN A 605 72.96 -25.90 -1.60
C ASN A 605 73.59 -24.51 -1.42
N LEU A 606 73.95 -24.19 -0.18
CA LEU A 606 74.46 -22.88 0.22
C LEU A 606 75.80 -22.51 -0.45
N ASP A 607 76.72 -23.47 -0.59
CA ASP A 607 78.04 -23.20 -1.19
C ASP A 607 77.90 -22.75 -2.66
N ILE A 608 77.06 -23.45 -3.43
CA ILE A 608 76.77 -23.11 -4.83
C ILE A 608 75.99 -21.79 -4.95
N LEU A 609 75.11 -21.48 -3.99
CA LEU A 609 74.38 -20.21 -3.94
C LEU A 609 75.35 -19.03 -3.77
N LEU A 610 76.28 -19.11 -2.82
CA LEU A 610 77.28 -18.06 -2.56
C LEU A 610 78.23 -17.90 -3.75
N GLU A 611 78.68 -19.00 -4.36
CA GLU A 611 79.54 -18.93 -5.54
C GLU A 611 78.79 -18.31 -6.75
N THR A 612 77.52 -18.65 -6.93
CA THR A 612 76.67 -18.09 -8.00
C THR A 612 76.43 -16.60 -7.77
N ALA A 613 76.10 -16.19 -6.54
CA ALA A 613 75.92 -14.78 -6.19
C ALA A 613 77.19 -13.96 -6.41
N ALA A 614 78.35 -14.46 -5.96
CA ALA A 614 79.62 -13.76 -6.12
C ALA A 614 79.97 -13.60 -7.61
N ARG A 615 79.73 -14.64 -8.41
CA ARG A 615 79.99 -14.64 -9.86
C ARG A 615 79.08 -13.68 -10.62
N GLU A 616 77.77 -13.72 -10.38
CA GLU A 616 76.82 -12.86 -11.08
C GLU A 616 77.04 -11.38 -10.71
N LEU A 617 77.35 -11.08 -9.44
CA LEU A 617 77.70 -9.72 -9.02
C LEU A 617 79.02 -9.24 -9.63
N SER A 618 80.05 -10.09 -9.62
CA SER A 618 81.34 -9.77 -10.23
C SER A 618 81.22 -9.47 -11.72
N GLN A 619 80.50 -10.30 -12.47
CA GLN A 619 80.33 -10.14 -13.92
C GLN A 619 79.52 -8.89 -14.30
N ARG A 620 78.43 -8.59 -13.57
CA ARG A 620 77.54 -7.48 -13.94
C ARG A 620 78.03 -6.12 -13.46
N LEU A 621 78.78 -6.08 -12.37
CA LEU A 621 79.38 -4.84 -11.85
C LEU A 621 80.80 -4.61 -12.37
N ASP A 622 81.31 -5.50 -13.22
CA ASP A 622 82.67 -5.49 -13.77
C ASP A 622 83.76 -5.32 -12.69
N VAL A 623 83.55 -5.99 -11.55
CA VAL A 623 84.50 -5.94 -10.43
C VAL A 623 85.38 -7.18 -10.43
N PRO A 624 86.72 -7.03 -10.37
CA PRO A 624 87.66 -8.15 -10.54
C PRO A 624 87.69 -9.10 -9.34
N HIS A 625 87.13 -8.71 -8.20
CA HIS A 625 87.10 -9.53 -6.99
C HIS A 625 85.82 -9.28 -6.21
N THR A 626 85.02 -10.33 -5.98
CA THR A 626 83.81 -10.29 -5.15
C THR A 626 83.93 -11.33 -4.05
N VAL A 627 83.79 -10.90 -2.79
CA VAL A 627 83.79 -11.77 -1.61
C VAL A 627 82.40 -11.73 -1.00
N LEU A 628 81.81 -12.91 -0.78
CA LEU A 628 80.58 -13.07 -0.01
C LEU A 628 80.88 -13.89 1.23
N GLU A 629 80.83 -13.25 2.39
CA GLU A 629 80.98 -13.90 3.68
C GLU A 629 79.62 -14.02 4.34
N MET A 630 79.24 -15.24 4.72
CA MET A 630 78.13 -15.43 5.65
C MET A 630 78.71 -15.37 7.05
N GLY A 631 78.19 -14.45 7.87
CA GLY A 631 78.67 -14.21 9.23
C GLY A 631 78.43 -15.40 10.16
N ILE A 632 79.32 -16.40 10.08
CA ILE A 632 79.60 -17.36 11.14
C ILE A 632 81.13 -17.44 11.17
N GLU A 633 81.74 -16.89 12.22
CA GLU A 633 83.19 -16.91 12.45
C GLU A 633 83.79 -18.28 12.08
N THR A 634 84.67 -18.34 11.09
CA THR A 634 85.84 -19.24 11.13
C THR A 634 86.91 -18.90 10.07
N GLN A 635 88.11 -18.72 10.61
CA GLN A 635 89.45 -18.61 10.05
C GLN A 635 89.74 -19.26 8.68
N ASN A 636 90.55 -18.52 7.88
CA ASN A 636 91.40 -18.97 6.77
C ASN A 636 90.72 -19.60 5.54
N LEU A 637 90.37 -18.76 4.56
CA LEU A 637 90.15 -19.18 3.17
C LEU A 637 91.28 -18.65 2.28
N LYS A 638 92.09 -19.57 1.73
CA LYS A 638 93.02 -19.27 0.63
C LYS A 638 92.25 -19.11 -0.69
N PRO A 639 92.71 -18.24 -1.61
CA PRO A 639 92.09 -18.11 -2.93
C PRO A 639 92.12 -19.45 -3.68
N LYS A 640 90.98 -19.88 -4.22
CA LYS A 640 90.93 -20.88 -5.29
C LYS A 640 91.16 -20.15 -6.61
N THR A 641 92.26 -20.47 -7.29
CA THR A 641 92.53 -20.06 -8.68
C THR A 641 91.55 -20.67 -9.65
#